data_AF-A0A1R3U0U0-F1
#
_entry.id   AF-A0A1R3U0U0-F1
#
_cell.length_a   1.000
_cell.length_b   1.000
_cell.length_c   1.000
_cell.angle_alpha   90.00
_cell.angle_beta   90.00
_cell.angle_gamma   90.00
#
_symmetry.space_group_name_H-M   'P 1'
#
loop_
_entity.id
_entity.type
_entity.pdbx_description
1 polymer ?
#
loop_
_entity_poly.entity_id
_entity_poly.type
_entity_poly.pdbx_seq_one_letter_code
_entity_poly.pdbx_strand_id
1 'polypeptide(L)' 'MTQGFRKSILFPITLMFAGVAAFFLFLFVTGHDPDEKPLTMIHWIIGGALIGPGFGYLIQWRRGRDRSNL' A
#
# COMPACT_ATOMS: atom_id res chain seq x y z
N MET A 1 4.47 -15.88 -15.75
CA MET A 1 4.08 -15.83 -14.32
C MET A 1 3.60 -14.46 -13.86
N THR A 2 4.14 -13.33 -14.35
CA THR A 2 3.81 -11.97 -13.86
C THR A 2 2.42 -11.45 -14.22
N GLN A 3 1.84 -11.82 -15.37
CA GLN A 3 0.51 -11.34 -15.77
C GLN A 3 -0.63 -11.90 -14.92
N GLY A 4 -0.56 -13.16 -14.48
CA GLY A 4 -1.58 -13.75 -13.61
C GLY A 4 -1.59 -13.13 -12.22
N PHE A 5 -0.40 -12.86 -11.66
CA PHE A 5 -0.28 -12.22 -10.35
C PHE A 5 -0.88 -10.82 -10.34
N ARG A 6 -0.59 -9.97 -11.35
CA ARG A 6 -1.14 -8.61 -11.45
C ARG A 6 -2.68 -8.56 -11.52
N LYS A 7 -3.32 -9.61 -11.99
CA LYS A 7 -4.79 -9.74 -12.04
C LYS A 7 -5.39 -10.35 -10.77
N SER A 8 -4.55 -10.87 -9.87
CA SER A 8 -4.98 -11.48 -8.60
C SER A 8 -5.23 -10.41 -7.53
N ILE A 9 -6.13 -10.72 -6.59
CA ILE A 9 -6.31 -9.93 -5.36
C ILE A 9 -5.03 -9.87 -4.52
N LEU A 10 -4.13 -10.85 -4.68
CA LEU A 10 -2.85 -10.86 -3.97
C LEU A 10 -1.98 -9.66 -4.36
N PHE A 11 -2.07 -9.15 -5.59
CA PHE A 11 -1.27 -8.00 -6.01
C PHE A 11 -1.53 -6.73 -5.18
N PRO A 12 -2.77 -6.21 -5.07
CA PRO A 12 -3.03 -5.04 -4.24
C PRO A 12 -2.73 -5.29 -2.75
N ILE A 13 -2.98 -6.51 -2.25
CA ILE A 13 -2.65 -6.88 -0.87
C ILE A 13 -1.15 -6.79 -0.62
N THR A 14 -0.34 -7.44 -1.47
CA THR A 14 1.12 -7.37 -1.40
C THR A 14 1.60 -5.92 -1.50
N LEU A 15 0.99 -5.10 -2.35
CA LEU A 15 1.36 -3.69 -2.49
C LEU A 15 1.08 -2.88 -1.21
N MET A 16 -0.03 -3.14 -0.52
CA MET A 16 -0.32 -2.52 0.78
C MET A 16 0.72 -2.91 1.84
N PHE A 17 1.03 -4.21 1.97
CA PHE A 17 2.05 -4.68 2.91
C PHE A 17 3.44 -4.11 2.59
N ALA A 18 3.81 -4.07 1.31
CA ALA A 18 5.07 -3.48 0.87
C ALA A 18 5.13 -1.98 1.19
N GLY A 19 4.03 -1.25 0.99
CA GLY A 19 3.93 0.17 1.35
C GLY A 19 4.10 0.41 2.85
N VAL A 20 3.48 -0.42 3.70
CA VAL A 20 3.64 -0.37 5.16
C VAL A 20 5.09 -0.66 5.55
N ALA A 21 5.68 -1.73 5.03
CA ALA A 21 7.07 -2.08 5.32
C ALA A 21 8.05 -0.96 4.88
N ALA A 22 7.84 -0.38 3.71
CA ALA A 22 8.62 0.75 3.22
C ALA A 22 8.46 1.99 4.10
N PHE A 23 7.26 2.25 4.62
CA PHE A 23 7.03 3.36 5.54
C PHE A 23 7.77 3.18 6.86
N PHE A 24 7.71 2.00 7.48
CA PHE A 24 8.48 1.72 8.70
C PHE A 24 9.99 1.77 8.46
N LEU A 25 10.46 1.29 7.30
CA LEU A 25 11.87 1.44 6.91
C LEU A 25 12.26 2.92 6.77
N PHE A 26 11.39 3.75 6.19
CA PHE A 26 11.60 5.20 6.10
C PHE A 26 11.70 5.85 7.48
N LEU A 27 10.82 5.49 8.42
CA LEU A 27 10.89 5.99 9.80
C LEU A 27 12.21 5.59 10.47
N PHE A 28 12.59 4.32 10.33
CA PHE A 28 13.85 3.79 10.87
C PHE A 28 15.07 4.54 10.32
N VAL A 29 15.17 4.71 9.00
CA VAL A 29 16.31 5.39 8.36
C VAL A 29 16.36 6.87 8.71
N THR A 30 15.21 7.51 8.94
CA THR A 30 15.15 8.93 9.33
C THR A 30 15.26 9.13 10.86
N GLY A 31 15.41 8.05 11.63
CA GLY A 31 15.54 8.11 13.09
C GLY A 31 14.28 8.61 13.79
N HIS A 32 13.11 8.42 13.17
CA HIS A 32 11.83 8.79 13.76
C HIS A 32 11.21 7.56 14.45
N ASP A 33 11.23 7.57 15.78
CA ASP A 33 10.51 6.58 16.58
C ASP A 33 9.08 7.06 16.85
N PRO A 34 8.05 6.40 16.27
CA PRO A 34 6.65 6.76 16.47
C PRO A 34 6.14 6.48 17.89
N ASP A 35 6.84 5.64 18.67
CA ASP A 35 6.47 5.33 20.05
C ASP A 35 6.94 6.45 21.01
N GLU A 36 8.03 7.14 20.67
CA GLU A 36 8.52 8.29 21.44
C GLU A 36 7.93 9.63 20.97
N LYS A 37 7.72 9.79 19.66
CA LYS A 37 7.29 11.05 19.04
C LYS A 37 6.13 10.82 18.08
N PRO A 38 5.06 11.60 18.17
CA PRO A 38 3.93 11.43 17.27
C PRO A 38 4.32 11.75 15.82
N LEU A 39 3.74 10.99 14.89
CA LEU A 39 3.88 11.22 13.46
C LEU A 39 3.42 12.62 13.08
N THR A 40 4.29 13.37 12.41
CA THR A 40 3.94 14.68 11.85
C THR A 40 3.10 14.54 10.58
N MET A 41 2.52 15.65 10.12
CA MET A 41 1.74 15.71 8.88
C MET A 41 2.50 15.14 7.67
N ILE A 42 3.81 15.40 7.56
CA ILE A 42 4.63 14.89 6.46
C ILE A 42 4.71 13.36 6.50
N HIS A 43 4.85 12.76 7.68
CA HIS A 43 4.89 11.30 7.82
C HIS A 43 3.56 10.68 7.37
N TRP A 44 2.42 11.29 7.70
CA TRP A 44 1.12 10.83 7.24
C TRP A 44 0.96 10.94 5.72
N ILE A 45 1.45 12.02 5.11
CA ILE A 45 1.44 12.18 3.65
C ILE A 45 2.29 11.08 2.99
N ILE A 46 3.48 10.81 3.52
CA ILE A 46 4.38 9.77 2.99
C ILE A 46 3.75 8.39 3.16
N GLY A 47 3.24 8.06 4.35
CA GLY A 47 2.55 6.80 4.61
C GLY A 47 1.36 6.60 3.67
N GLY A 48 0.54 7.64 3.49
CA GLY A 48 -0.55 7.65 2.52
C GLY A 48 -0.09 7.42 1.08
N ALA A 49 0.99 8.06 0.65
CA ALA A 49 1.55 7.91 -0.70
C ALA A 49 2.12 6.49 -0.95
N LEU A 50 2.69 5.86 0.08
CA LEU A 50 3.27 4.51 -0.02
C LEU A 50 2.20 3.41 -0.02
N ILE A 51 1.15 3.56 0.80
CA ILE A 51 0.12 2.53 0.98
C ILE A 51 -1.06 2.73 0.02
N GLY A 52 -1.41 3.98 -0.28
CA GLY A 52 -2.55 4.40 -1.09
C GLY A 52 -2.69 3.69 -2.45
N PRO A 53 -1.61 3.51 -3.23
CA PRO A 53 -1.65 2.76 -4.49
C PRO A 53 -2.24 1.36 -4.35
N GLY A 54 -1.97 0.66 -3.23
CA GLY A 54 -2.53 -0.67 -2.95
C GLY A 54 -4.07 -0.67 -2.95
N PHE A 55 -4.70 0.34 -2.34
CA PHE A 55 -6.15 0.51 -2.38
C PHE A 55 -6.65 0.85 -3.79
N GLY A 56 -5.91 1.66 -4.55
CA GLY A 56 -6.23 1.96 -5.95
C GLY A 56 -6.30 0.71 -6.82
N TYR A 57 -5.32 -0.18 -6.68
CA TYR A 57 -5.32 -1.48 -7.36
C TYR A 57 -6.41 -2.43 -6.84
N LEU A 58 -6.75 -2.37 -5.55
CA LEU A 58 -7.84 -3.18 -4.99
C LEU A 58 -9.20 -2.79 -5.59
N ILE A 59 -9.46 -1.49 -5.74
CA ILE A 59 -10.68 -0.98 -6.38
C ILE A 59 -10.73 -1.42 -7.85
N GLN A 60 -9.61 -1.31 -8.57
CA GLN A 60 -9.54 -1.77 -9.96
C GLN A 60 -9.80 -3.27 -10.10
N TRP A 61 -9.21 -4.08 -9.21
CA TRP A 61 -9.45 -5.53 -9.17
C TRP A 61 -10.93 -5.85 -8.92
N ARG A 62 -11.56 -5.17 -7.94
CA ARG A 62 -12.99 -5.36 -7.64
C ARG A 62 -13.87 -5.02 -8.84
N ARG A 63 -13.65 -3.86 -9.47
CA ARG A 63 -14.38 -3.45 -10.69
C ARG A 63 -14.20 -4.44 -11.84
N GLY A 64 -13.01 -5.03 -11.99
CA GLY A 64 -12.75 -6.05 -13.01
C GLY A 64 -13.54 -7.34 -12.78
N ARG A 65 -13.66 -7.79 -11.52
CA ARG A 65 -14.48 -8.95 -11.12
C ARG A 65 -15.98 -8.71 -11.30
N ASP A 66 -16.46 -7.52 -10.94
CA ASP A 66 -17.87 -7.17 -11.09
C ASP A 66 -18.30 -7.17 -12.57
N ARG A 67 -17.42 -6.69 -13.47
CA ARG A 67 -17.66 -6.71 -14.93
C ARG A 67 -17.60 -8.09 -15.57
N SER A 68 -16.84 -9.03 -15.01
CA SER A 68 -16.78 -10.41 -15.54
C SER A 68 -17.93 -11.30 -15.08
N ASN A 69 -18.70 -10.86 -14.09
CA ASN A 69 -19.89 -11.57 -13.58
C ASN A 69 -21.20 -11.04 -14.19
N LEU A 70 -21.12 -10.11 -15.14
CA LEU A 70 -22.21 -9.62 -15.99
C LEU A 70 -22.10 -10.27 -17.36
#